data_AF-A0A645CPC2-F1
#
_entry.id   AF-A0A645CPC2-F1
#
_cell.length_a   1.000
_cell.length_b   1.000
_cell.length_c   1.000
_cell.angle_alpha   90.00
_cell.angle_beta   90.00
_cell.angle_gamma   90.00
#
_symmetry.space_group_name_H-M   'P 1'
#
loop_
_entity.id
_entity.type
_entity.pdbx_description
1 polymer ?
#
loop_
_entity_poly.entity_id
_entity_poly.type
_entity_poly.pdbx_seq_one_letter_code
_entity_poly.pdbx_strand_id
1 'polypeptide(L)'
;MRCTLGEASAYYRENDPRGEYVLVLAGAEPMAEAEITPDEGVRQVLALKARGIRMKDAVRQVSDATGLGRNDLYNAAVAAEAEHD
;
A
#
# COMPACT_ATOMS: atom_id res chain seq x y z
N MET A 1 12.62 29.01 -13.51
CA MET A 1 12.67 27.79 -14.35
C MET A 1 11.81 26.73 -13.71
N ARG A 2 10.91 26.08 -14.46
CA ARG A 2 10.19 24.89 -14.01
C ARG A 2 10.83 23.70 -14.72
N CYS A 3 11.32 22.75 -13.95
CA CYS A 3 12.03 21.58 -14.44
C CYS A 3 11.84 20.44 -13.44
N THR A 4 12.16 19.23 -13.87
CA THR A 4 12.33 18.08 -12.99
C THR A 4 13.59 18.24 -12.13
N LEU A 5 13.67 17.46 -11.06
CA LEU A 5 14.86 17.44 -10.19
C LEU A 5 16.11 16.96 -10.95
N GLY A 6 15.93 16.01 -11.88
CA GLY A 6 17.02 15.50 -12.72
C GLY A 6 17.56 16.55 -13.69
N GLU A 7 16.67 17.31 -14.33
CA GLU A 7 17.06 18.42 -15.21
C GLU A 7 17.76 19.53 -14.42
N ALA A 8 17.29 19.88 -13.23
CA ALA A 8 17.97 20.84 -12.36
C ALA A 8 19.39 20.35 -11.99
N SER A 9 19.53 19.08 -11.60
CA SER A 9 20.83 18.48 -11.26
C SER A 9 21.81 18.45 -12.43
N ALA A 10 21.33 18.22 -13.65
CA ALA A 10 22.15 18.30 -14.85
C ALA A 10 22.56 19.75 -15.16
N TYR A 11 21.61 20.68 -15.08
CA TYR A 11 21.85 22.09 -15.40
C TYR A 11 22.87 22.75 -14.47
N TYR A 12 22.77 22.53 -13.16
CA TYR A 12 23.67 23.11 -12.16
C TYR A 12 25.06 22.45 -12.09
N ARG A 13 25.32 21.38 -12.87
CA ARG A 13 26.68 20.89 -13.07
C ARG A 13 27.51 21.78 -13.99
N GLU A 14 26.86 22.46 -14.92
CA GLU A 14 27.51 23.33 -15.92
C GLU A 14 27.30 24.82 -15.63
N ASN A 15 26.30 25.15 -14.81
CA ASN A 15 25.94 26.51 -14.46
C ASN A 15 26.00 26.68 -12.94
N ASP A 16 27.06 27.31 -12.43
CA ASP A 16 27.18 27.55 -11.00
C ASP A 16 26.04 28.46 -10.49
N PRO A 17 25.31 28.06 -9.44
CA PRO A 17 24.31 28.91 -8.84
C PRO A 17 24.99 30.12 -8.17
N ARG A 18 24.49 31.33 -8.46
CA ARG A 18 25.00 32.56 -7.83
C ARG A 18 24.17 32.89 -6.59
N GLY A 19 24.79 32.75 -5.41
CA GLY A 19 24.15 33.11 -4.13
C GLY A 19 23.12 32.08 -3.64
N GLU A 20 22.15 32.55 -2.85
CA GLU A 20 21.07 31.71 -2.31
C GLU A 20 19.98 31.45 -3.36
N TYR A 21 19.41 30.24 -3.37
CA TYR A 21 18.30 29.88 -4.24
C TYR A 21 17.25 29.04 -3.51
N VAL A 22 16.00 29.17 -3.96
CA VAL A 22 14.84 28.49 -3.39
C VAL A 22 14.36 27.41 -4.37
N LEU A 23 14.34 26.16 -3.92
CA LEU A 23 13.76 25.04 -4.66
C LEU A 23 12.36 24.74 -4.11
N VAL A 24 11.34 24.87 -4.95
CA VAL A 24 9.96 24.50 -4.61
C VAL A 24 9.66 23.13 -5.23
N LEU A 25 9.49 22.13 -4.38
CA LEU A 25 9.09 20.78 -4.79
C LEU A 25 7.57 20.66 -4.73
N ALA A 26 6.98 20.05 -5.76
CA ALA A 26 5.60 19.59 -5.66
C ALA A 26 5.52 18.52 -4.58
N GLY A 27 4.44 18.52 -3.79
CA GLY A 27 4.15 17.43 -2.87
C GLY A 27 4.07 16.11 -3.64
N ALA A 28 4.44 15.01 -2.98
CA ALA A 28 4.21 13.70 -3.56
C ALA A 28 2.70 13.53 -3.80
N GLU A 29 2.31 13.08 -4.99
CA GLU A 29 0.97 12.56 -5.20
C GLU A 29 0.72 11.48 -4.14
N PRO A 30 -0.47 11.43 -3.51
CA PRO A 30 -0.84 10.32 -2.66
C PRO A 30 -0.57 9.04 -3.45
N MET A 31 0.42 8.27 -3.00
CA MET A 31 0.67 6.96 -3.56
C MET A 31 -0.64 6.22 -3.32
N ALA A 32 -1.36 5.87 -4.39
CA ALA A 32 -2.64 5.17 -4.28
C ALA A 32 -2.45 4.10 -3.21
N GLU A 33 -3.14 4.26 -2.08
CA GLU A 33 -3.07 3.31 -0.97
C GLU A 33 -3.24 1.96 -1.61
N ALA A 34 -2.16 1.17 -1.65
CA ALA A 34 -2.11 -0.01 -2.50
C ALA A 34 -3.37 -0.81 -2.18
N GLU A 35 -4.33 -0.83 -3.12
CA GLU A 35 -5.63 -1.45 -2.89
C GLU A 35 -5.30 -2.85 -2.43
N ILE A 36 -5.59 -3.14 -1.16
CA ILE A 36 -5.22 -4.43 -0.59
C ILE A 36 -5.95 -5.46 -1.44
N THR A 37 -5.17 -6.28 -2.14
CA THR A 37 -5.75 -7.27 -3.04
C THR A 37 -6.52 -8.30 -2.21
N PRO A 38 -7.55 -8.94 -2.78
CA PRO A 38 -8.26 -10.01 -2.10
C PRO A 38 -7.34 -11.09 -1.51
N ASP A 39 -6.29 -11.47 -2.24
CA ASP A 39 -5.27 -12.43 -1.79
C ASP A 39 -4.48 -11.97 -0.54
N GLU A 40 -4.11 -10.68 -0.47
CA GLU A 40 -3.46 -10.12 0.71
C GLU A 40 -4.45 -10.08 1.89
N GLY A 41 -5.71 -9.75 1.64
CA GLY A 41 -6.77 -9.83 2.64
C GLY A 41 -6.94 -11.25 3.22
N VAL A 42 -6.93 -12.27 2.37
CA VAL A 42 -7.00 -13.69 2.81
C VAL A 42 -5.80 -14.07 3.66
N ARG A 43 -4.59 -13.69 3.26
CA ARG A 43 -3.38 -13.93 4.06
C ARG A 43 -3.45 -13.27 5.44
N GLN A 44 -3.99 -12.05 5.53
CA GLN A 44 -4.20 -11.39 6.82
C GLN A 44 -5.24 -12.10 7.68
N VAL A 45 -6.34 -12.58 7.09
CA VAL A 45 -7.36 -13.36 7.81
C VAL A 45 -6.75 -14.65 8.39
N LEU A 46 -5.99 -15.39 7.59
CA LEU A 46 -5.31 -16.62 8.03
C LEU A 46 -4.28 -16.34 9.13
N ALA A 47 -3.52 -15.25 9.02
CA ALA A 47 -2.57 -14.84 10.05
C ALA A 47 -3.26 -14.49 11.38
N LEU A 48 -4.41 -13.82 11.34
CA LEU A 48 -5.22 -13.54 12.53
C LEU A 48 -5.79 -14.84 13.13
N LYS A 49 -6.23 -15.78 12.28
CA LYS A 49 -6.70 -17.10 12.73
C LYS A 49 -5.58 -17.90 13.40
N ALA A 50 -4.37 -17.89 12.84
CA ALA A 50 -3.20 -18.54 13.43
C ALA A 50 -2.84 -17.97 14.82
N ARG A 51 -3.22 -16.71 15.09
CA ARG A 51 -3.10 -16.08 16.42
C ARG A 51 -4.25 -16.44 17.37
N GLY A 52 -5.13 -17.37 17.00
CA GLY A 52 -6.26 -17.83 17.79
C GLY A 52 -7.53 -16.99 17.67
N ILE A 53 -7.57 -16.02 16.76
CA ILE A 53 -8.78 -15.23 16.51
C ILE A 53 -9.78 -16.08 15.72
N ARG A 54 -11.07 -15.98 16.05
CA ARG A 54 -12.11 -16.69 15.31
C ARG A 54 -12.19 -16.18 13.87
N MET A 55 -12.36 -17.08 12.90
CA MET A 55 -12.42 -16.76 11.47
C MET A 55 -13.36 -15.58 11.16
N LYS A 56 -14.55 -15.57 11.78
CA LYS A 56 -15.55 -14.51 11.59
C LYS A 56 -15.06 -13.13 12.08
N ASP A 57 -14.32 -13.10 13.19
CA ASP A 57 -13.77 -11.85 13.75
C ASP A 57 -12.57 -11.38 12.94
N ALA A 58 -11.73 -12.31 12.47
CA ALA A 58 -10.61 -12.03 11.57
C ALA A 58 -11.08 -11.43 10.24
N VAL A 59 -12.08 -12.05 9.59
CA VAL A 59 -12.69 -11.53 8.34
C VAL A 59 -13.29 -10.15 8.55
N ARG A 60 -14.00 -9.94 9.65
CA ARG A 60 -14.56 -8.62 9.98
C ARG A 60 -13.46 -7.58 10.13
N GLN A 61 -12.41 -7.89 10.88
CA GLN A 61 -11.31 -6.97 11.12
C GLN A 61 -10.56 -6.60 9.83
N VAL A 62 -10.31 -7.57 8.94
CA VAL A 62 -9.65 -7.32 7.66
C VAL A 62 -10.57 -6.54 6.73
N SER A 63 -11.86 -6.90 6.64
CA SER A 63 -12.83 -6.16 5.84
C SER A 63 -12.99 -4.70 6.29
N ASP A 64 -13.06 -4.45 7.60
CA ASP A 64 -13.17 -3.10 8.16
C ASP A 64 -11.89 -2.28 7.90
N ALA A 65 -10.71 -2.92 7.84
CA ALA A 65 -9.42 -2.26 7.60
C ALA A 65 -9.09 -2.03 6.12
N THR A 66 -9.61 -2.89 5.23
CA THR A 66 -9.23 -2.93 3.80
C THR A 66 -10.37 -2.53 2.86
N GLY A 67 -11.60 -2.48 3.35
CA GLY A 67 -12.80 -2.27 2.54
C GLY A 67 -13.21 -3.47 1.68
N LEU A 68 -12.49 -4.59 1.75
CA LEU A 68 -12.81 -5.80 0.99
C LEU A 68 -14.11 -6.47 1.46
N GLY A 69 -14.82 -7.12 0.54
CA GLY A 69 -16.08 -7.80 0.82
C GLY A 69 -15.92 -8.93 1.84
N ARG A 70 -16.67 -8.87 2.96
CA ARG A 70 -16.62 -9.92 4.01
C ARG A 70 -16.91 -11.32 3.47
N ASN A 71 -17.87 -11.44 2.57
CA ASN A 71 -18.25 -12.73 2.00
C ASN A 71 -17.13 -13.31 1.14
N ASP A 72 -16.49 -12.48 0.32
CA ASP A 72 -15.41 -12.90 -0.56
C ASP A 72 -14.18 -13.31 0.25
N LEU A 73 -13.81 -12.51 1.26
CA LEU A 73 -12.74 -12.84 2.21
C LEU A 73 -13.00 -14.13 2.97
N TYR A 74 -14.23 -14.36 3.43
CA TYR A 74 -14.58 -15.59 4.16
C TYR A 74 -14.48 -16.82 3.24
N ASN A 75 -15.09 -16.77 2.06
CA ASN A 75 -15.07 -17.89 1.12
C ASN A 75 -13.64 -18.22 0.67
N ALA A 76 -12.85 -17.19 0.36
CA ALA A 76 -11.47 -17.36 -0.07
C ALA A 76 -10.57 -17.85 1.08
N ALA A 77 -10.77 -17.38 2.32
CA ALA A 77 -10.05 -17.91 3.48
C ALA A 77 -10.39 -19.37 3.76
N VAL A 78 -11.66 -19.77 3.66
CA VAL A 78 -12.08 -21.18 3.83
C VAL A 78 -11.51 -22.06 2.72
N ALA A 79 -11.51 -21.58 1.47
CA ALA A 79 -10.90 -22.31 0.34
C ALA A 79 -9.38 -22.48 0.53
N ALA A 80 -8.69 -21.41 0.95
CA ALA A 80 -7.25 -21.45 1.23
C ALA A 80 -6.89 -22.36 2.41
N GLU A 81 -7.77 -22.50 3.41
CA GLU A 81 -7.57 -23.49 4.47
C GLU A 81 -7.72 -24.92 3.98
N ALA A 82 -8.68 -25.18 3.09
CA ALA A 82 -8.90 -26.52 2.54
C ALA A 82 -7.73 -27.01 1.67
N GLU A 83 -6.91 -26.09 1.13
CA GLU A 83 -5.68 -26.43 0.41
C GLU A 83 -4.46 -26.62 1.33
N HIS A 84 -4.57 -26.29 2.62
CA HIS A 84 -3.47 -26.37 3.59
C HIS A 84 -3.61 -27.52 4.60
N ASP A 85 -4.60 -28.40 4.42
CA ASP A 85 -4.89 -29.62 5.21
C ASP A 85 -4.57 -30.89 4.41
#